data_AF-K1ZW35-F1
#
_entry.id   AF-K1ZW35-F1
#
_cell.length_a   1.000
_cell.length_b   1.000
_cell.length_c   1.000
_cell.angle_alpha   90.00
_cell.angle_beta   90.00
_cell.angle_gamma   90.00
#
_symmetry.space_group_name_H-M   'P 1'
#
loop_
_entity.id
_entity.type
_entity.pdbx_description
1 polymer ?
#
loop_
_entity_poly.entity_id
_entity_poly.type
_entity_poly.pdbx_seq_one_letter_code
_entity_poly.pdbx_strand_id
1 'polypeptide(L)'
;MVRGGASRRMAAVVQPGTQVDVVWRARLDEQIGSYTVEPLQSRAGLMADRLALAGLNAICAMLHAALPERESHPALYRHSIALLNALQTSGWPPDYLRWEQALLEELGFALDLTRCAITGSREDLAYVSPKTGRAVNRDAAGDWAARL
;
A
#
# COMPACT_ATOMS: atom_id res chain seq x y z
N MET A 1 8.17 -19.21 -11.14
CA MET A 1 7.05 -20.13 -10.78
C MET A 1 7.36 -20.88 -9.48
N VAL A 2 6.38 -21.00 -8.57
CA VAL A 2 6.51 -21.82 -7.34
C VAL A 2 6.15 -23.28 -7.69
N ARG A 3 7.10 -24.20 -7.57
CA ARG A 3 6.81 -25.62 -7.81
C ARG A 3 5.85 -26.15 -6.74
N GLY A 4 4.74 -26.76 -7.16
CA GLY A 4 3.72 -27.24 -6.23
C GLY A 4 2.90 -26.15 -5.55
N GLY A 5 2.90 -24.91 -6.08
CA GLY A 5 2.14 -23.77 -5.54
C GLY A 5 0.64 -24.06 -5.34
N ALA A 6 0.05 -24.85 -6.25
CA ALA A 6 -1.36 -25.25 -6.19
C ALA A 6 -1.64 -26.41 -5.20
N SER A 7 -0.62 -27.00 -4.58
CA SER A 7 -0.84 -28.06 -3.57
C SER A 7 -1.54 -27.49 -2.34
N ARG A 8 -2.35 -28.29 -1.64
CA ARG A 8 -3.08 -27.85 -0.44
C ARG A 8 -2.19 -27.19 0.62
N ARG A 9 -0.99 -27.73 0.81
CA ARG A 9 -0.02 -27.20 1.79
C ARG A 9 0.56 -25.85 1.35
N MET A 10 0.93 -25.71 0.09
CA MET A 10 1.57 -24.49 -0.41
C MET A 10 0.55 -23.39 -0.70
N ALA A 11 -0.65 -23.74 -1.17
CA ALA A 11 -1.71 -22.79 -1.47
C ALA A 11 -2.04 -21.89 -0.25
N ALA A 12 -2.02 -22.44 0.96
CA ALA A 12 -2.22 -21.67 2.19
C ALA A 12 -1.06 -20.69 2.51
N VAL A 13 0.16 -21.00 2.06
CA VAL A 13 1.35 -20.15 2.24
C VAL A 13 1.37 -19.02 1.23
N VAL A 14 0.97 -19.26 -0.02
CA VAL A 14 0.98 -18.25 -1.10
C VAL A 14 -0.32 -17.44 -1.19
N GLN A 15 -1.03 -17.28 -0.07
CA GLN A 15 -2.21 -16.42 -0.01
C GLN A 15 -1.81 -14.94 0.03
N PRO A 16 -2.59 -14.05 -0.61
CA PRO A 16 -2.44 -12.60 -0.44
C PRO A 16 -2.33 -12.21 1.04
N GLY A 17 -1.37 -11.35 1.36
CA GLY A 17 -1.13 -10.89 2.73
C GLY A 17 -0.24 -11.80 3.60
N THR A 18 0.06 -13.02 3.18
CA THR A 18 1.05 -13.85 3.88
C THR A 18 2.44 -13.29 3.62
N GLN A 19 3.20 -13.08 4.68
CA GLN A 19 4.59 -12.67 4.57
C GLN A 19 5.45 -13.91 4.39
N VAL A 20 6.30 -13.89 3.37
CA VAL A 20 7.15 -15.01 2.98
C VAL A 20 8.57 -14.52 2.74
N ASP A 21 9.54 -15.38 3.02
CA ASP A 21 10.88 -15.27 2.46
C ASP A 21 10.93 -16.06 1.15
N VAL A 22 11.57 -15.49 0.13
CA VAL A 22 11.60 -16.07 -1.21
C VAL A 22 12.99 -16.06 -1.80
N VAL A 23 13.42 -17.22 -2.28
CA VAL A 23 14.63 -17.37 -3.07
C VAL A 23 14.24 -17.61 -4.51
N TRP A 24 14.52 -16.64 -5.38
CA TRP A 24 14.34 -16.76 -6.81
C TRP A 24 15.61 -17.24 -7.50
N ARG A 25 15.47 -18.19 -8.43
CA ARG A 25 16.57 -18.72 -9.25
C ARG A 25 16.15 -18.83 -10.70
N ALA A 26 16.99 -18.33 -11.60
CA ALA A 26 16.89 -18.57 -13.04
C ALA A 26 18.27 -18.49 -13.70
N ARG A 27 18.37 -18.91 -14.97
CA ARG A 27 19.61 -18.81 -15.74
C ARG A 27 19.83 -17.40 -16.28
N LEU A 28 18.75 -16.73 -16.67
CA LEU A 28 18.71 -15.35 -17.12
C LEU A 28 17.70 -14.58 -16.28
N ASP A 29 17.92 -13.28 -16.13
CA ASP A 29 17.04 -12.37 -15.38
C ASP A 29 15.64 -12.25 -15.99
N GLU A 30 15.51 -12.29 -17.31
CA GLU A 30 14.22 -12.19 -18.02
C GLU A 30 13.32 -13.44 -17.88
N GLN A 31 13.88 -14.56 -17.40
CA GLN A 31 13.11 -15.79 -17.24
C GLN A 31 12.19 -15.71 -16.01
N ILE A 32 11.05 -16.39 -16.08
CA ILE A 32 10.15 -16.54 -14.91
C ILE A 32 10.86 -17.23 -13.72
N GLY A 33 11.80 -18.14 -14.00
CA GLY A 33 12.57 -18.86 -12.98
C GLY A 33 11.74 -19.75 -12.05
N SER A 34 12.37 -20.18 -10.96
CA SER A 34 11.74 -20.93 -9.87
C SER A 34 11.89 -20.19 -8.55
N TYR A 35 10.82 -20.19 -7.74
CA TYR A 35 10.83 -19.65 -6.38
C TYR A 35 10.80 -20.80 -5.36
N THR A 36 11.69 -20.73 -4.38
CA THR A 36 11.53 -21.42 -3.09
C THR A 36 10.88 -20.42 -2.13
N VAL A 37 9.83 -20.85 -1.42
CA VAL A 37 9.01 -19.99 -0.56
C VAL A 37 9.00 -20.55 0.85
N GLU A 38 9.35 -19.71 1.83
CA GLU A 38 9.30 -20.03 3.25
C GLU A 38 8.33 -19.07 3.96
N PRO A 39 7.33 -19.59 4.70
CA PRO A 39 6.39 -18.74 5.42
C PRO A 39 7.07 -18.05 6.61
N LEU A 40 6.89 -16.73 6.72
CA LEU A 40 7.33 -15.96 7.88
C LEU A 40 6.16 -15.65 8.81
N GLN A 41 5.06 -15.14 8.25
CA GLN A 41 3.89 -14.74 9.05
C GLN A 41 2.59 -14.93 8.27
N SER A 42 1.71 -15.76 8.82
CA SER A 42 0.35 -15.91 8.32
C SER A 42 -0.55 -14.80 8.85
N ARG A 43 -1.49 -14.35 8.02
CA ARG A 43 -2.55 -13.38 8.38
C ARG A 43 -3.94 -13.95 8.15
N ALA A 44 -4.08 -15.28 8.19
CA ALA A 44 -5.36 -15.97 7.99
C ALA A 44 -6.45 -15.52 9.00
N GLY A 45 -6.06 -15.04 10.19
CA GLY A 45 -6.99 -14.50 11.18
C GLY A 45 -7.82 -13.30 10.67
N LEU A 46 -7.32 -12.55 9.69
CA LEU A 46 -8.04 -11.42 9.09
C LEU A 46 -9.26 -11.87 8.27
N MET A 47 -9.37 -13.15 7.90
CA MET A 47 -10.50 -13.66 7.09
C MET A 47 -11.85 -13.53 7.82
N ALA A 48 -11.85 -13.48 9.15
CA ALA A 48 -13.06 -13.34 9.97
C ALA A 48 -13.53 -11.88 10.11
N ASP A 49 -12.68 -10.90 9.83
CA ASP A 49 -13.00 -9.49 9.89
C ASP A 49 -13.18 -8.93 8.47
N ARG A 50 -14.42 -8.57 8.14
CA ARG A 50 -14.76 -8.05 6.81
C ARG A 50 -13.99 -6.79 6.44
N LEU A 51 -13.81 -5.86 7.38
CA LEU A 51 -13.16 -4.58 7.09
C LEU A 51 -11.65 -4.77 6.96
N ALA A 52 -11.04 -5.53 7.87
CA ALA A 52 -9.62 -5.84 7.79
C ALA A 52 -9.26 -6.65 6.53
N LEU A 53 -10.12 -7.60 6.13
CA LEU A 53 -9.96 -8.35 4.90
C LEU A 53 -10.07 -7.46 3.65
N ALA A 54 -10.99 -6.49 3.65
CA ALA A 54 -11.10 -5.52 2.57
C ALA A 54 -9.82 -4.66 2.47
N GLY A 55 -9.31 -4.17 3.61
CA GLY A 55 -8.05 -3.42 3.67
C GLY A 55 -6.86 -4.24 3.16
N LEU A 56 -6.74 -5.49 3.60
CA LEU A 56 -5.70 -6.42 3.14
C LEU A 56 -5.70 -6.57 1.62
N ASN A 57 -6.88 -6.84 1.04
CA ASN A 57 -7.03 -7.03 -0.40
C ASN A 57 -6.74 -5.73 -1.17
N ALA A 58 -7.17 -4.58 -0.67
CA ALA A 58 -6.90 -3.28 -1.28
C ALA A 58 -5.40 -2.98 -1.34
N ILE A 59 -4.68 -3.19 -0.22
CA ILE A 59 -3.22 -3.02 -0.15
C ILE A 59 -2.52 -3.91 -1.18
N CYS A 60 -2.83 -5.21 -1.19
CA CYS A 60 -2.21 -6.15 -2.13
C CYS A 60 -2.51 -5.80 -3.60
N ALA A 61 -3.75 -5.40 -3.90
CA ALA A 61 -4.16 -5.02 -5.25
C ALA A 61 -3.45 -3.75 -5.73
N MET A 62 -3.37 -2.72 -4.89
CA MET A 62 -2.68 -1.46 -5.22
C MET A 62 -1.19 -1.67 -5.45
N LEU A 63 -0.51 -2.41 -4.56
CA LEU A 63 0.91 -2.73 -4.73
C LEU A 63 1.16 -3.50 -6.03
N HIS A 64 0.30 -4.46 -6.36
CA HIS A 64 0.43 -5.24 -7.59
C HIS A 64 0.19 -4.40 -8.85
N ALA A 65 -0.77 -3.48 -8.82
CA ALA A 65 -1.13 -2.66 -9.98
C ALA A 65 -0.16 -1.49 -10.22
N ALA A 66 0.41 -0.93 -9.15
CA ALA A 66 1.16 0.32 -9.24
C ALA A 66 2.68 0.14 -9.29
N LEU A 67 3.24 -0.92 -8.70
CA LEU A 67 4.69 -1.09 -8.62
C LEU A 67 5.24 -1.84 -9.83
N PRO A 68 6.38 -1.39 -10.38
CA PRO A 68 7.06 -2.11 -11.45
C PRO A 68 7.65 -3.42 -10.94
N GLU A 69 7.78 -4.39 -11.84
CA GLU A 69 8.42 -5.65 -11.51
C GLU A 69 9.93 -5.45 -11.25
N ARG A 70 10.45 -6.18 -10.25
CA ARG A 70 11.89 -6.25 -9.93
C ARG A 70 12.53 -4.94 -9.47
N GLU A 71 11.74 -3.96 -9.07
CA GLU A 71 12.24 -2.76 -8.40
C GLU A 71 12.16 -2.91 -6.87
N SER A 72 13.16 -2.37 -6.18
CA SER A 72 13.24 -2.44 -4.72
C SER A 72 12.66 -1.17 -4.11
N HIS A 73 11.65 -1.34 -3.24
CA HIS A 73 11.03 -0.25 -2.47
C HIS A 73 11.14 -0.51 -0.95
N PRO A 74 12.34 -0.41 -0.32
CA PRO A 74 12.53 -0.86 1.06
C PRO A 74 11.73 -0.07 2.10
N ALA A 75 11.54 1.24 1.88
CA ALA A 75 10.78 2.09 2.78
C ALA A 75 9.28 1.74 2.73
N LEU A 76 8.70 1.73 1.53
CA LEU A 76 7.32 1.30 1.30
C LEU A 76 7.08 -0.14 1.80
N TYR A 77 8.02 -1.06 1.61
CA TYR A 77 7.92 -2.41 2.14
C TYR A 77 7.77 -2.42 3.67
N ARG A 78 8.64 -1.70 4.40
CA ARG A 78 8.53 -1.59 5.87
C ARG A 78 7.19 -1.00 6.31
N HIS A 79 6.73 0.07 5.66
CA HIS A 79 5.42 0.67 5.95
C HIS A 79 4.27 -0.30 5.67
N SER A 80 4.32 -1.04 4.56
CA SER A 80 3.32 -2.03 4.19
C SER A 80 3.25 -3.16 5.22
N ILE A 81 4.39 -3.70 5.66
CA ILE A 81 4.43 -4.74 6.70
C ILE A 81 3.86 -4.22 8.02
N ALA A 82 4.19 -2.98 8.42
CA ALA A 82 3.65 -2.38 9.63
C ALA A 82 2.12 -2.25 9.58
N LEU A 83 1.57 -1.75 8.46
CA LEU A 83 0.13 -1.67 8.26
C LEU A 83 -0.53 -3.05 8.25
N LEU A 84 0.03 -4.01 7.51
CA LEU A 84 -0.47 -5.39 7.45
C LEU A 84 -0.51 -6.07 8.82
N ASN A 85 0.39 -5.70 9.74
CA ASN A 85 0.34 -6.12 11.13
C ASN A 85 -0.75 -5.39 11.92
N ALA A 86 -0.90 -4.08 11.72
CA ALA A 86 -1.90 -3.25 12.37
C ALA A 86 -3.35 -3.65 12.00
N LEU A 87 -3.58 -4.25 10.83
CA LEU A 87 -4.89 -4.78 10.41
C LEU A 87 -5.50 -5.78 11.41
N GLN A 88 -4.69 -6.40 12.26
CA GLN A 88 -5.16 -7.31 13.32
C GLN A 88 -5.80 -6.58 14.51
N THR A 89 -5.72 -5.26 14.55
CA THR A 89 -6.30 -4.39 15.58
C THR A 89 -7.48 -3.60 15.00
N SER A 90 -8.26 -2.87 15.80
CA SER A 90 -9.39 -2.06 15.28
C SER A 90 -9.01 -0.65 14.84
N GLY A 91 -7.78 -0.19 15.11
CA GLY A 91 -7.35 1.20 14.97
C GLY A 91 -6.60 1.55 13.68
N TRP A 92 -6.48 0.62 12.74
CA TRP A 92 -5.66 0.78 11.54
C TRP A 92 -6.16 1.73 10.44
N PRO A 93 -7.45 2.12 10.31
CA PRO A 93 -7.87 2.93 9.16
C PRO A 93 -7.07 4.23 8.94
N PRO A 94 -6.67 4.99 9.97
CA PRO A 94 -5.78 6.13 9.80
C PRO A 94 -4.37 5.74 9.30
N ASP A 95 -3.86 4.57 9.68
CA ASP A 95 -2.57 4.06 9.19
C ASP A 95 -2.66 3.67 7.71
N TYR A 96 -3.80 3.12 7.28
CA TYR A 96 -4.06 2.83 5.89
C TYR A 96 -4.04 4.10 5.03
N LEU A 97 -4.68 5.19 5.47
CA LEU A 97 -4.65 6.47 4.76
C LEU A 97 -3.23 7.07 4.68
N ARG A 98 -2.44 6.96 5.76
CA ARG A 98 -1.04 7.39 5.76
C ARG A 98 -0.19 6.54 4.82
N TRP A 99 -0.46 5.25 4.75
CA TRP A 99 0.22 4.34 3.84
C TRP A 99 -0.13 4.62 2.38
N GLU A 100 -1.39 4.95 2.05
CA GLU A 100 -1.77 5.36 0.69
C GLU A 100 -1.05 6.63 0.26
N GLN A 101 -0.88 7.60 1.17
CA GLN A 101 -0.06 8.79 0.91
C GLN A 101 1.40 8.40 0.63
N ALA A 102 1.98 7.51 1.44
CA ALA A 102 3.34 7.03 1.22
C ALA A 102 3.51 6.26 -0.10
N LEU A 103 2.49 5.50 -0.53
CA LEU A 103 2.47 4.84 -1.83
C LEU A 103 2.46 5.87 -2.96
N LEU A 104 1.63 6.91 -2.86
CA LEU A 104 1.58 7.97 -3.86
C LEU A 104 2.91 8.73 -3.95
N GLU A 105 3.54 9.02 -2.80
CA GLU A 105 4.88 9.61 -2.77
C GLU A 105 5.93 8.71 -3.43
N GLU A 106 5.92 7.39 -3.18
CA GLU A 106 6.81 6.42 -3.82
C GLU A 106 6.61 6.38 -5.35
N LEU A 107 5.37 6.55 -5.82
CA LEU A 107 5.03 6.66 -7.24
C LEU A 107 5.36 8.03 -7.86
N GLY A 108 5.91 8.96 -7.08
CA GLY A 108 6.33 10.28 -7.53
C GLY A 108 5.25 11.36 -7.49
N PHE A 109 4.08 11.10 -6.88
CA PHE A 109 3.09 12.14 -6.63
C PHE A 109 3.52 12.99 -5.44
N ALA A 110 3.77 14.28 -5.69
CA ALA A 110 4.15 15.23 -4.65
C ALA A 110 2.91 15.75 -3.89
N LEU A 111 2.39 14.95 -2.96
CA LEU A 111 1.36 15.41 -2.02
C LEU A 111 1.98 16.30 -0.94
N ASP A 112 1.42 17.49 -0.72
CA ASP A 112 1.75 18.34 0.43
C ASP A 112 0.47 18.71 1.16
N LEU A 113 0.13 17.91 2.16
CA LEU A 113 -1.05 18.10 3.01
C LEU A 113 -0.72 18.83 4.31
N THR A 114 0.49 19.38 4.43
CA THR A 114 0.97 19.96 5.69
C THR A 114 0.59 21.43 5.87
N ARG A 115 0.28 22.10 4.76
CA ARG A 115 -0.07 23.52 4.70
C ARG A 115 -0.88 23.86 3.45
N CYS A 116 -1.67 24.91 3.54
CA CYS A 116 -2.41 25.45 2.42
C CYS A 116 -1.46 25.97 1.34
N ALA A 117 -1.70 25.58 0.10
CA ALA A 117 -0.92 26.02 -1.06
C ALA A 117 -1.02 27.53 -1.34
N ILE A 118 -2.09 28.17 -0.90
CA ILE A 118 -2.38 29.59 -1.16
C ILE A 118 -1.95 30.46 0.02
N THR A 119 -2.40 30.12 1.24
CA THR A 119 -2.17 30.96 2.43
C THR A 119 -0.95 30.55 3.23
N GLY A 120 -0.43 29.34 3.04
CA GLY A 120 0.62 28.77 3.89
C GLY A 120 0.14 28.34 5.29
N SER A 121 -1.14 28.55 5.63
CA SER A 121 -1.71 28.15 6.92
C SER A 121 -1.71 26.63 7.09
N ARG A 122 -1.57 26.17 8.33
CA ARG A 122 -1.73 24.75 8.70
C ARG A 122 -3.16 24.41 9.14
N GLU A 123 -4.03 25.42 9.21
CA GLU A 123 -5.38 25.31 9.75
C GLU A 123 -6.44 25.21 8.65
N ASP A 124 -7.54 24.52 8.99
CA ASP A 124 -8.74 24.30 8.17
C ASP A 124 -8.44 23.82 6.74
N LEU A 125 -7.48 22.90 6.60
CA LEU A 125 -7.14 22.22 5.34
C LEU A 125 -8.28 21.29 4.94
N ALA A 126 -9.16 21.77 4.08
CA ALA A 126 -10.43 21.11 3.74
C ALA A 126 -10.43 20.45 2.36
N TYR A 127 -9.52 20.86 1.46
CA TYR A 127 -9.50 20.41 0.07
C TYR A 127 -8.10 20.01 -0.38
N VAL A 128 -8.01 19.23 -1.46
CA VAL A 128 -6.74 18.85 -2.10
C VAL A 128 -6.81 19.21 -3.57
N SER A 129 -5.92 20.09 -4.03
CA SER A 129 -5.91 20.49 -5.44
C SER A 129 -5.63 19.30 -6.36
N PRO A 130 -6.52 18.96 -7.31
CA PRO A 130 -6.29 17.86 -8.24
C PRO A 130 -5.13 18.14 -9.21
N LYS A 131 -4.75 19.42 -9.36
CA LYS A 131 -3.64 19.83 -10.23
C LYS A 131 -2.28 19.68 -9.55
N THR A 132 -2.20 19.94 -8.24
CA THR A 132 -0.91 20.05 -7.53
C THR A 132 -0.73 19.05 -6.39
N GLY A 133 -1.78 18.33 -5.98
CA GLY A 133 -1.73 17.42 -4.82
C GLY A 133 -1.56 18.14 -3.47
N ARG A 134 -1.77 19.47 -3.43
CA ARG A 134 -1.55 20.27 -2.23
C ARG A 134 -2.85 20.59 -1.51
N ALA A 135 -2.78 20.64 -0.18
CA ALA A 135 -3.92 21.05 0.63
C ALA A 135 -4.31 22.51 0.37
N VAL A 136 -5.59 22.81 0.45
CA VAL A 136 -6.17 24.16 0.37
C VAL A 136 -7.10 24.34 1.56
N ASN A 137 -6.96 25.47 2.27
CA ASN A 137 -7.84 25.76 3.38
C ASN A 137 -9.21 26.26 2.87
N ARG A 138 -10.25 26.15 3.70
CA ARG A 138 -11.62 26.45 3.27
C ARG A 138 -11.78 27.88 2.74
N ASP A 139 -11.19 28.84 3.43
CA ASP A 139 -11.28 30.25 3.09
C ASP A 139 -10.61 30.57 1.75
N ALA A 140 -9.48 29.93 1.42
CA ALA A 140 -8.79 30.18 0.16
C ALA A 140 -9.33 29.38 -1.03
N ALA A 141 -10.19 28.39 -0.80
CA ALA A 141 -10.83 27.65 -1.88
C ALA A 141 -11.74 28.55 -2.73
N GLY A 142 -12.46 29.49 -2.11
CA GLY A 142 -13.31 30.47 -2.79
C GLY A 142 -14.21 29.83 -3.86
N ASP A 143 -14.25 30.45 -5.04
CA ASP A 143 -15.04 29.96 -6.19
C ASP A 143 -14.59 28.60 -6.74
N TRP A 144 -13.39 28.14 -6.35
CA TRP A 144 -12.85 26.84 -6.76
C TRP A 144 -13.31 25.70 -5.86
N ALA A 145 -13.98 25.95 -4.74
CA ALA A 145 -14.40 24.92 -3.80
C ALA A 145 -15.24 23.80 -4.45
N ALA A 146 -16.07 24.11 -5.44
CA ALA A 146 -16.86 23.11 -6.17
C ALA A 146 -16.02 22.24 -7.14
N ARG A 147 -14.76 22.62 -7.39
CA ARG A 147 -13.83 21.99 -8.34
C ARG A 147 -12.59 21.41 -7.65
N LEU A 148 -12.50 21.50 -6.32
CA LEU A 148 -11.39 21.07 -5.46
C LEU A 148 -11.77 19.85 -4.62
#